data_AF-A0A1Y5SI28-F1
#
_entry.id   AF-A0A1Y5SI28-F1
#
_cell.length_a   1.000
_cell.length_b   1.000
_cell.length_c   1.000
_cell.angle_alpha   90.00
_cell.angle_beta   90.00
_cell.angle_gamma   90.00
#
_symmetry.space_group_name_H-M   'P 1'
#
loop_
_entity.id
_entity.type
_entity.pdbx_description
1 polymer ?
#
loop_
_entity_poly.entity_id
_entity_poly.type
_entity_poly.pdbx_seq_one_letter_code
_entity_poly.pdbx_strand_id
1 'polypeptide(L)'
;MKIGVIADDFTGASDKALTLAEAGMSTAQFIGVPPHLADAALEAGGVALKSRTAPVEDAVTLSLAACEWLLPQGQRSSAARCPRRATSS
;
A
#
# COMPACT_ATOMS: atom_id res chain seq x y z
N MET A 1 7.25 -6.07 7.01
CA MET A 1 7.32 -5.05 5.94
C MET A 1 7.85 -3.72 6.49
N LYS A 2 8.66 -3.00 5.71
CA LYS A 2 9.28 -1.71 6.05
C LYS A 2 8.67 -0.54 5.25
N ILE A 3 8.28 -0.80 4.01
CA ILE A 3 7.66 0.19 3.13
C ILE A 3 6.34 -0.37 2.60
N GLY A 4 5.27 0.41 2.79
CA GLY A 4 3.95 0.13 2.23
C GLY A 4 3.57 1.22 1.22
N VAL A 5 3.18 0.82 0.03
CA VAL A 5 2.75 1.71 -1.06
C VAL A 5 1.28 1.44 -1.37
N ILE A 6 0.50 2.51 -1.56
CA ILE A 6 -0.87 2.42 -2.07
C ILE A 6 -0.89 3.24 -3.37
N ALA A 7 -1.38 2.64 -4.45
CA ALA A 7 -1.59 3.32 -5.72
C ALA A 7 -3.03 3.12 -6.20
N ASP A 8 -3.54 4.07 -6.97
CA ASP A 8 -4.90 4.09 -7.53
C ASP A 8 -5.07 3.21 -8.78
N ASP A 9 -3.96 2.72 -9.32
CA ASP A 9 -3.88 1.82 -10.46
C ASP A 9 -2.72 0.80 -10.35
N PHE A 10 -2.67 -0.13 -11.30
CA PHE A 10 -1.65 -1.17 -11.37
C PHE A 10 -0.28 -0.62 -11.74
N THR A 11 -0.21 0.27 -12.73
CA THR A 11 1.05 0.80 -13.27
C THR A 11 1.80 1.63 -12.23
N GLY A 12 1.13 2.53 -11.52
CA GLY A 12 1.75 3.35 -10.49
C GLY A 12 2.23 2.52 -9.27
N ALA A 13 1.56 1.40 -8.97
CA ALA A 13 2.05 0.45 -7.98
C ALA A 13 3.30 -0.31 -8.49
N SER A 14 3.29 -0.75 -9.75
CA SER A 14 4.40 -1.49 -10.36
C SER A 14 5.67 -0.66 -10.46
N ASP A 15 5.57 0.60 -10.89
CA ASP A 15 6.74 1.50 -11.00
C ASP A 15 7.45 1.66 -9.65
N LYS A 16 6.67 1.84 -8.58
CA LYS A 16 7.21 1.95 -7.21
C LYS A 16 7.77 0.63 -6.71
N ALA A 17 7.09 -0.49 -6.97
CA ALA A 17 7.58 -1.82 -6.60
C ALA A 17 8.91 -2.13 -7.28
N LEU A 18 9.06 -1.77 -8.56
CA LEU A 18 10.29 -1.92 -9.31
C LEU A 18 11.42 -1.09 -8.69
N THR A 19 11.19 0.20 -8.40
CA THR A 19 12.20 1.05 -7.76
C THR A 19 12.69 0.47 -6.43
N LEU A 20 11.80 -0.10 -5.63
CA LEU A 20 12.16 -0.72 -4.34
C LEU A 20 12.94 -2.03 -4.52
N ALA A 21 12.56 -2.85 -5.51
CA ALA A 21 13.28 -4.06 -5.86
C ALA A 21 14.69 -3.77 -6.39
N GLU A 22 14.85 -2.74 -7.24
CA GLU A 22 16.15 -2.27 -7.73
C GLU A 22 17.04 -1.72 -6.61
N ALA A 23 16.43 -1.15 -5.57
CA ALA A 23 17.12 -0.76 -4.33
C ALA A 23 17.48 -1.95 -3.42
N GLY A 24 17.21 -3.19 -3.85
CA GLY A 24 17.58 -4.42 -3.16
C GLY A 24 16.56 -4.92 -2.13
N MET A 25 15.35 -4.34 -2.08
CA MET A 25 14.32 -4.76 -1.13
C MET A 25 13.50 -5.95 -1.67
N SER A 26 13.30 -6.96 -0.83
CA SER A 26 12.31 -8.01 -1.11
C SER A 26 10.90 -7.40 -1.18
N THR A 27 10.33 -7.30 -2.38
CA THR A 27 9.15 -6.49 -2.67
C THR A 27 8.07 -7.32 -3.37
N ALA A 28 6.82 -7.13 -2.99
CA ALA A 28 5.67 -7.71 -3.68
C ALA A 28 4.61 -6.65 -4.02
N GLN A 29 3.92 -6.85 -5.14
CA GLN A 29 2.74 -6.07 -5.51
C GLN A 29 1.48 -6.93 -5.34
N PHE A 30 0.45 -6.34 -4.76
CA PHE A 30 -0.85 -6.93 -4.49
C PHE A 30 -1.91 -6.18 -5.29
N ILE A 31 -2.85 -6.91 -5.87
CA ILE A 31 -4.00 -6.34 -6.55
C ILE A 31 -5.17 -6.36 -5.57
N GLY A 32 -5.61 -5.17 -5.15
CA GLY A 32 -6.54 -5.03 -4.03
C GLY A 32 -5.92 -5.41 -2.68
N VAL A 33 -6.75 -5.44 -1.64
CA VAL A 33 -6.34 -5.76 -0.27
C VAL A 33 -6.48 -7.27 -0.03
N PRO A 34 -5.40 -8.01 0.23
CA PRO A 34 -5.48 -9.44 0.52
C PRO A 34 -6.24 -9.73 1.82
N PRO A 35 -6.93 -10.88 1.93
CA PRO A 35 -7.63 -11.28 3.15
C PRO A 35 -6.69 -11.79 4.25
N HIS A 36 -5.41 -12.01 3.92
CA HIS A 36 -4.39 -12.54 4.82
C HIS A 36 -3.19 -11.60 4.86
N LEU A 37 -2.36 -11.73 5.90
CA LEU A 37 -1.10 -10.99 5.97
C LEU A 37 -0.15 -11.44 4.84
N ALA A 38 0.68 -10.52 4.38
CA ALA A 38 1.75 -10.84 3.46
C ALA A 38 2.84 -11.67 4.15
N ASP A 39 3.69 -12.29 3.34
CA ASP A 39 4.88 -13.00 3.84
C ASP A 39 5.75 -12.04 4.69
N ALA A 40 6.11 -12.50 5.89
CA ALA A 40 6.94 -11.75 6.83
C ALA A 40 8.35 -11.46 6.29
N ALA A 41 8.83 -12.22 5.30
CA ALA A 41 10.09 -12.00 4.61
C ALA A 41 10.08 -10.79 3.66
N LEU A 42 8.90 -10.25 3.32
CA LEU A 42 8.78 -9.07 2.47
C LEU A 42 9.17 -7.79 3.23
N GLU A 43 10.10 -7.06 2.63
CA GLU A 43 10.56 -5.76 3.10
C GLU A 43 9.71 -4.61 2.55
N ALA A 44 9.09 -4.78 1.38
CA ALA A 44 8.13 -3.82 0.86
C ALA A 44 6.90 -4.47 0.22
N GLY A 45 5.79 -3.74 0.23
CA GLY A 45 4.53 -4.17 -0.37
C GLY A 45 3.80 -3.00 -1.03
N GLY A 46 3.37 -3.18 -2.27
CA GLY A 46 2.54 -2.23 -3.00
C GLY A 46 1.12 -2.76 -3.21
N VAL A 47 0.10 -2.03 -2.77
CA VAL A 47 -1.30 -2.34 -3.04
C VAL A 47 -1.80 -1.48 -4.21
N ALA A 48 -2.11 -2.13 -5.33
CA ALA A 48 -2.75 -1.52 -6.47
C ALA A 48 -4.27 -1.57 -6.31
N LEU A 49 -4.91 -0.41 -6.21
CA LEU A 49 -6.36 -0.26 -6.20
C LEU A 49 -6.86 0.00 -7.62
N LYS A 50 -8.16 -0.18 -7.85
CA LYS A 50 -8.82 0.22 -9.10
C LYS A 50 -9.70 1.45 -8.84
N SER A 51 -9.10 2.49 -8.26
CA SER A 51 -9.84 3.62 -7.68
C SER A 51 -9.83 4.88 -8.55
N ARG A 52 -9.02 4.94 -9.61
CA ARG A 52 -8.89 6.13 -10.48
C ARG A 52 -10.21 6.70 -11.01
N THR A 53 -11.15 5.82 -11.34
CA THR A 53 -12.46 6.18 -11.88
C THR A 53 -13.60 5.73 -10.97
N ALA A 54 -13.28 5.29 -9.75
CA ALA A 54 -14.30 4.89 -8.78
C ALA A 54 -14.97 6.15 -8.18
N PRO A 55 -16.20 6.03 -7.67
CA PRO A 55 -16.77 7.04 -6.79
C PRO A 55 -15.80 7.41 -5.67
N VAL A 56 -15.78 8.70 -5.28
CA VAL A 56 -14.83 9.22 -4.27
C VAL A 56 -14.92 8.42 -2.96
N GLU A 57 -16.13 8.09 -2.52
CA GLU A 57 -16.35 7.32 -1.29
C GLU A 57 -15.76 5.90 -1.38
N ASP A 58 -15.88 5.24 -2.53
CA ASP A 58 -15.29 3.93 -2.78
C ASP A 58 -13.77 4.01 -2.81
N ALA A 59 -13.21 5.02 -3.49
CA ALA A 59 -11.77 5.25 -3.55
C ALA A 59 -11.17 5.48 -2.16
N VAL A 60 -11.86 6.26 -1.30
CA VAL A 60 -11.46 6.49 0.10
C VAL A 60 -11.56 5.19 0.90
N THR A 61 -12.66 4.45 0.79
CA THR A 61 -12.88 3.19 1.51
C THR A 61 -11.80 2.16 1.17
N LEU A 62 -11.50 1.98 -0.11
CA LEU A 62 -10.44 1.08 -0.58
C LEU A 62 -9.05 1.51 -0.08
N SER A 63 -8.78 2.82 -0.07
CA SER A 63 -7.51 3.36 0.40
C SER A 63 -7.32 3.17 1.91
N LEU A 64 -8.39 3.33 2.70
CA LEU A 64 -8.37 3.09 4.13
C LEU A 64 -8.16 1.60 4.44
N ALA A 65 -8.89 0.71 3.76
CA ALA A 65 -8.70 -0.73 3.92
C ALA A 65 -7.26 -1.17 3.59
N ALA A 66 -6.67 -0.61 2.53
CA ALA A 66 -5.27 -0.87 2.18
C ALA A 66 -4.29 -0.33 3.25
N CYS A 67 -4.55 0.87 3.79
CA CYS A 67 -3.75 1.44 4.86
C CYS A 67 -3.83 0.60 6.14
N GLU A 68 -5.03 0.19 6.55
CA GLU A 68 -5.25 -0.68 7.72
C GLU A 68 -4.56 -2.04 7.56
N TRP A 69 -4.55 -2.61 6.36
CA TRP A 69 -3.84 -3.86 6.09
C TRP A 69 -2.32 -3.68 6.15
N LEU A 70 -1.77 -2.59 5.59
CA LEU A 70 -0.31 -2.34 5.57
C LEU A 70 0.26 -1.92 6.94
N LEU A 71 -0.50 -1.19 7.77
CA LEU A 71 -0.03 -0.62 9.04
C LEU A 71 0.53 -1.65 10.05
N PRO A 72 -0.16 -2.74 10.42
CA PRO A 72 0.37 -3.72 11.36
C PRO A 72 1.58 -4.46 10.79
N GLN A 73 1.66 -4.63 9.47
CA GLN A 73 2.78 -5.24 8.77
C GLN A 73 4.01 -4.31 8.70
N GLY A 74 3.76 -3.00 8.75
CA GLY A 74 4.72 -1.90 8.73
C GLY A 74 5.32 -1.51 10.08
N GLN A 75 4.86 -2.10 11.20
CA GLN A 75 5.43 -1.85 12.54
C GLN A 75 6.90 -2.32 12.69
N ARG A 76 7.51 -2.83 11.62
CA ARG A 76 8.93 -3.18 11.58
C ARG A 76 9.83 -2.10 10.96
N SER A 77 9.32 -1.08 10.25
CA SER A 77 10.04 0.17 9.91
C SER A 77 9.08 1.22 9.33
N SER A 78 9.28 2.49 9.69
CA SER A 78 8.42 3.64 9.43
C SER A 78 8.52 4.21 8.00
N ALA A 79 7.60 3.89 7.09
CA ALA A 79 7.44 4.65 5.83
C ALA A 79 6.08 4.51 5.12
N ALA A 80 5.03 3.98 5.76
CA ALA A 80 3.69 3.99 5.17
C ALA A 80 3.15 5.43 5.15
N ARG A 81 3.32 6.14 4.02
CA ARG A 81 2.74 7.47 3.81
C ARG A 81 1.25 7.31 3.51
N CYS A 82 0.48 7.03 4.55
CA CYS A 82 -0.98 7.05 4.54
C CYS A 82 -1.45 8.51 4.65
N PRO A 83 -2.36 9.00 3.79
CA PRO A 83 -2.97 10.30 3.98
C PRO A 83 -3.86 10.22 5.23
N ARG A 84 -3.29 10.55 6.39
CA ARG A 84 -4.10 10.72 7.60
C ARG A 84 -5.07 11.87 7.34
N ARG A 85 -6.37 11.60 7.54
CA ARG A 85 -7.41 12.62 7.68
C ARG A 85 -6.90 13.66 8.68
N ALA A 86 -6.67 14.89 8.23
CA ALA A 86 -6.44 16.01 9.13
C ALA A 86 -7.75 16.21 9.92
N THR A 87 -7.80 15.73 11.15
CA THR A 87 -8.86 16.07 12.09
C THR A 87 -8.56 17.48 12.60
N SER A 88 -9.22 18.49 12.04
CA SER A 88 -9.31 19.82 12.63
C SER A 88 -10.30 19.76 13.80
N SER A 89 -9.82 20.17 14.98
CA SER A 89 -10.65 20.72 16.06
C SER A 89 -11.37 21.99 15.61
#